data_AF-A0A6P0UHV7-F1
#
_entry.id   AF-A0A6P0UHV7-F1
#
_cell.length_a   1.000
_cell.length_b   1.000
_cell.length_c   1.000
_cell.angle_alpha   90.00
_cell.angle_beta   90.00
_cell.angle_gamma   90.00
#
_symmetry.space_group_name_H-M   'P 1'
#
loop_
_entity.id
_entity.type
_entity.pdbx_description
1 polymer ?
#
loop_
_entity_poly.entity_id
_entity_poly.type
_entity_poly.pdbx_seq_one_letter_code
_entity_poly.pdbx_strand_id
1 'polypeptide(L)'
;MKTYKNCQSCGMPLKKDPKGGAYNSDGTLNEKYCSYCFEEGAFKQADWTLPQMQEFVKGKLREMGFPGFMAGFFTKRIANLERWKDQKIY
;
A
#
# COMPACT_ATOMS: atom_id res chain seq x y z
N MET A 1 2.89 20.98 0.61
CA MET A 1 2.29 19.74 0.08
C MET A 1 3.04 18.55 0.70
N LYS A 2 2.34 17.52 1.20
CA LYS A 2 2.98 16.41 1.94
C LYS A 2 3.48 15.36 0.94
N THR A 3 4.79 15.15 0.88
CA THR A 3 5.41 14.18 -0.03
C THR A 3 5.43 12.79 0.60
N TYR A 4 4.94 11.77 -0.12
CA TYR A 4 4.96 10.38 0.33
C TYR A 4 6.09 9.62 -0.36
N LYS A 5 6.89 8.88 0.42
CA LYS A 5 7.93 7.97 -0.12
C LYS A 5 7.39 6.57 -0.38
N ASN A 6 6.33 6.20 0.34
CA ASN A 6 5.74 4.87 0.34
C ASN A 6 4.24 4.99 0.14
N CYS A 7 3.65 4.04 -0.58
CA CYS A 7 2.22 3.89 -0.76
C CYS A 7 1.51 3.83 0.59
N GLN A 8 0.52 4.69 0.79
CA GLN A 8 -0.26 4.76 2.04
C GLN A 8 -1.36 3.69 2.17
N SER A 9 -1.30 2.64 1.35
CA SER A 9 -2.17 1.45 1.43
C SER A 9 -1.36 0.18 1.71
N CYS A 10 -0.35 -0.15 0.91
CA CYS A 10 0.45 -1.38 1.07
C CYS A 10 1.87 -1.16 1.62
N GLY A 11 2.32 0.09 1.76
CA GLY A 11 3.67 0.41 2.23
C GLY A 11 4.77 0.25 1.18
N MET A 12 4.43 -0.09 -0.07
CA MET A 12 5.39 -0.22 -1.17
C MET A 12 6.10 1.12 -1.45
N PRO A 13 7.43 1.17 -1.59
CA PRO A 13 8.13 2.38 -2.01
C PRO A 13 7.64 2.84 -3.39
N LEU A 14 7.19 4.09 -3.52
CA LEU A 14 6.64 4.62 -4.78
C LEU A 14 7.70 4.67 -5.89
N LYS A 15 8.97 4.88 -5.53
CA LYS A 15 10.10 4.77 -6.46
C LYS A 15 10.29 3.38 -7.09
N LYS A 16 9.64 2.34 -6.55
CA LYS A 16 9.64 0.97 -7.07
C LYS A 16 8.33 0.61 -7.78
N ASP A 17 7.39 1.55 -7.86
CA ASP A 17 6.18 1.39 -8.65
C ASP A 17 6.52 1.57 -10.13
N PRO A 18 6.19 0.63 -11.03
CA PRO A 18 6.48 0.77 -12.46
C PRO A 18 5.89 2.03 -13.10
N LYS A 19 4.78 2.54 -12.57
CA LYS A 19 4.13 3.78 -13.03
C LYS A 19 4.55 5.02 -12.21
N GLY A 20 5.42 4.88 -11.21
CA GLY A 20 5.83 5.96 -10.28
C GLY A 20 4.76 6.45 -9.31
N GLY A 21 3.55 5.87 -9.39
CA GLY A 21 2.35 6.24 -8.63
C GLY A 21 1.11 5.70 -9.32
N ALA A 22 -0.04 5.86 -8.67
CA ALA A 22 -1.35 5.61 -9.27
C ALA A 22 -1.84 6.82 -10.08
N TYR A 23 -2.98 6.68 -10.77
CA TYR A 23 -3.68 7.79 -11.43
C TYR A 23 -5.04 8.05 -10.78
N ASN A 24 -5.40 9.32 -10.68
CA ASN A 24 -6.75 9.77 -10.31
C ASN A 24 -7.68 9.69 -11.54
N SER A 25 -8.98 9.82 -11.34
CA SER A 25 -9.97 9.75 -12.43
C SER A 25 -9.82 10.89 -13.46
N ASP A 26 -9.18 12.00 -13.08
CA ASP A 26 -8.86 13.13 -13.96
C ASP A 26 -7.55 12.95 -14.75
N GLY A 27 -6.89 11.80 -14.61
CA GLY A 27 -5.61 11.51 -15.27
C GLY A 27 -4.38 12.09 -14.56
N THR A 28 -4.55 12.78 -13.43
CA THR A 28 -3.40 13.29 -12.65
C THR A 28 -2.73 12.17 -11.84
N LEU A 29 -1.43 12.30 -11.60
CA LEU A 29 -0.67 11.32 -10.82
C LEU A 29 -1.05 11.41 -9.33
N ASN A 30 -1.35 10.27 -8.73
CA ASN A 30 -1.57 10.12 -7.31
C ASN A 30 -0.25 9.78 -6.61
N GLU A 31 0.35 10.78 -5.96
CA GLU A 31 1.61 10.62 -5.22
C GLU A 31 1.44 9.89 -3.87
N LYS A 32 0.22 9.51 -3.48
CA LYS A 32 -0.08 8.88 -2.19
C LYS A 32 -0.13 7.35 -2.29
N TYR A 33 -0.62 6.83 -3.41
CA TYR A 33 -0.83 5.39 -3.62
C TYR A 33 -0.06 4.88 -4.84
N CYS A 34 0.28 3.60 -4.82
CA CYS A 34 0.89 2.95 -5.98
C CYS A 34 -0.17 2.39 -6.93
N SER A 35 0.24 2.15 -8.17
CA SER A 35 -0.59 1.62 -9.25
C SER A 35 -1.22 0.24 -8.96
N TYR A 36 -0.66 -0.55 -8.04
CA TYR A 36 -1.24 -1.84 -7.64
C TYR A 36 -2.39 -1.71 -6.63
N CYS A 37 -2.41 -0.63 -5.86
CA CYS A 37 -3.44 -0.41 -4.84
C CYS A 37 -4.57 0.48 -5.34
N PHE A 38 -4.27 1.43 -6.21
CA PHE A 38 -5.20 2.47 -6.63
C PHE A 38 -5.08 2.70 -8.13
N GLU A 39 -6.21 2.87 -8.80
CA GLU A 39 -6.29 3.13 -10.24
C GLU A 39 -7.63 3.83 -10.54
N GLU A 40 -7.60 4.81 -11.45
CA GLU A 40 -8.79 5.56 -11.91
C GLU A 40 -9.64 6.18 -10.78
N GLY A 41 -8.99 6.59 -9.69
CA GLY A 41 -9.68 7.22 -8.55
C GLY A 41 -10.27 6.24 -7.53
N ALA A 42 -10.06 4.93 -7.69
CA ALA A 42 -10.58 3.92 -6.77
C ALA A 42 -9.50 2.94 -6.29
N PHE A 43 -9.70 2.36 -5.10
CA PHE A 43 -8.89 1.25 -4.65
C PHE A 43 -9.28 -0.02 -5.40
N LYS A 44 -8.30 -0.71 -5.98
CA LYS A 44 -8.51 -2.00 -6.66
C LYS A 44 -8.98 -3.09 -5.72
N GLN A 45 -8.69 -2.93 -4.43
CA GLN A 45 -9.10 -3.83 -3.36
C GLN A 45 -9.92 -3.08 -2.31
N ALA A 46 -10.98 -2.36 -2.72
CA ALA A 46 -11.77 -1.50 -1.84
C ALA A 46 -12.28 -2.24 -0.57
N ASP A 47 -12.72 -3.48 -0.73
CA ASP A 47 -13.33 -4.28 0.34
C ASP A 47 -12.31 -4.97 1.27
N TRP A 48 -11.01 -4.78 1.02
CA TRP A 48 -10.00 -5.42 1.85
C TRP A 48 -9.89 -4.75 3.22
N THR A 49 -9.77 -5.60 4.22
CA THR A 49 -9.40 -5.26 5.59
C THR A 49 -7.88 -5.14 5.75
N LEU A 50 -7.44 -4.50 6.83
CA LEU A 50 -6.02 -4.41 7.17
C LEU A 50 -5.33 -5.79 7.24
N PRO A 51 -5.88 -6.83 7.91
CA PRO A 51 -5.26 -8.16 7.94
C PRO A 51 -5.07 -8.77 6.54
N GLN A 52 -6.05 -8.62 5.64
CA GLN A 52 -5.95 -9.12 4.26
C GLN A 52 -4.82 -8.42 3.49
N MET A 53 -4.68 -7.10 3.64
CA MET A 53 -3.56 -6.36 3.04
C MET A 53 -2.21 -6.79 3.61
N GLN A 54 -2.12 -7.02 4.94
CA GLN A 54 -0.90 -7.48 5.58
C GLN A 54 -0.47 -8.86 5.07
N GLU A 55 -1.41 -9.79 4.95
CA GLU A 55 -1.16 -11.13 4.45
C GLU A 55 -0.70 -11.10 2.98
N PHE A 56 -1.38 -10.32 2.14
CA PHE A 56 -1.00 -10.13 0.75
C PHE A 56 0.43 -9.60 0.60
N VAL A 57 0.77 -8.51 1.31
CA VAL A 57 2.12 -7.93 1.24
C VAL A 57 3.16 -8.91 1.81
N LYS A 58 2.82 -9.67 2.84
CA LYS A 58 3.70 -10.71 3.40
C LYS A 58 4.00 -11.79 2.36
N GLY A 59 2.99 -12.21 1.60
CA GLY A 59 3.15 -13.12 0.46
C GLY A 59 4.10 -12.56 -0.59
N LYS A 60 3.88 -11.31 -1.02
CA LYS A 60 4.75 -10.65 -2.02
C LYS A 60 6.19 -10.49 -1.54
N LEU A 61 6.41 -10.15 -0.27
CA LEU A 61 7.77 -10.08 0.28
C LEU A 61 8.47 -11.46 0.26
N ARG A 62 7.75 -12.54 0.57
CA ARG A 62 8.29 -13.90 0.49
C ARG A 62 8.63 -14.30 -0.95
N GLU A 63 7.76 -14.00 -1.91
CA GLU A 63 8.02 -14.21 -3.35
C GLU A 63 9.28 -13.47 -3.81
N MET A 64 9.54 -12.29 -3.25
CA MET A 64 10.76 -11.49 -3.49
C MET A 64 11.99 -11.99 -2.73
N GLY A 65 11.92 -13.11 -2.00
CA GLY A 65 13.04 -13.70 -1.27
C GLY A 65 13.27 -13.16 0.14
N PHE A 66 12.36 -12.35 0.70
CA PHE A 66 12.49 -11.90 2.08
C PHE A 66 12.21 -13.04 3.05
N PRO A 67 13.04 -13.21 4.10
CA PRO A 67 12.74 -14.15 5.18
C PRO A 67 11.38 -13.86 5.82
N GLY A 68 10.63 -14.92 6.16
CA GLY A 68 9.25 -14.80 6.66
C GLY A 68 9.10 -13.95 7.92
N PHE A 69 10.12 -13.92 8.79
CA PHE A 69 10.11 -13.07 9.99
C PHE A 69 10.25 -11.57 9.65
N MET A 70 11.10 -11.23 8.67
CA MET A 70 11.24 -9.85 8.18
C MET A 70 9.95 -9.39 7.50
N ALA A 71 9.34 -10.26 6.67
CA ALA A 71 8.08 -9.95 6.01
C ALA A 71 6.96 -9.63 7.03
N GLY A 72 6.90 -10.36 8.15
CA GLY A 72 5.99 -10.05 9.25
C GLY A 72 6.25 -8.68 9.89
N PHE A 73 7.51 -8.32 10.12
CA PHE A 73 7.86 -7.01 10.69
C PHE A 73 7.49 -5.85 9.78
N PHE A 74 7.75 -5.95 8.47
CA PHE A 74 7.40 -4.89 7.51
C PHE A 74 5.88 -4.69 7.40
N THR A 75 5.11 -5.77 7.42
CA THR A 75 3.65 -5.72 7.27
C THR A 75 2.95 -5.19 8.51
N LYS A 76 3.51 -5.35 9.72
CA LYS A 76 2.96 -4.71 10.94
C LYS A 76 2.85 -3.18 10.82
N ARG A 77 3.76 -2.52 10.10
CA ARG A 77 3.73 -1.06 9.91
C ARG A 77 2.58 -0.58 9.02
N ILE A 78 1.95 -1.47 8.25
CA ILE A 78 0.80 -1.14 7.38
C ILE A 78 -0.37 -0.58 8.18
N ALA A 79 -0.55 -1.04 9.42
CA ALA A 79 -1.59 -0.54 10.34
C ALA A 79 -1.51 0.97 10.65
N ASN A 80 -0.36 1.60 10.38
CA ASN A 80 -0.14 3.02 10.61
C ASN A 80 -0.20 3.87 9.32
N LEU A 81 -0.54 3.27 8.18
CA LEU A 81 -0.72 4.01 6.92
C LEU A 81 -2.10 4.67 6.87
N GLU A 82 -2.21 5.77 6.11
CA GLU A 82 -3.43 6.60 6.10
C GLU A 82 -4.71 5.82 5.77
N ARG A 83 -4.65 4.85 4.86
CA ARG A 83 -5.82 4.01 4.54
C ARG A 83 -6.38 3.24 5.75
N TRP A 84 -5.52 2.87 6.71
CA TRP A 84 -5.85 1.96 7.80
C TRP A 84 -5.90 2.64 9.16
N LYS A 85 -5.42 3.88 9.27
CA LYS A 85 -5.33 4.62 10.53
C LYS A 85 -6.69 4.84 11.20
N ASP A 86 -7.74 5.00 10.41
CA ASP A 86 -9.09 5.30 10.92
C ASP A 86 -9.91 4.05 11.25
N GLN A 87 -9.38 2.84 11.01
CA GLN A 87 -10.02 1.58 11.43
C GLN A 87 -9.76 1.22 12.90
N LYS A 88 -9.04 2.08 13.65
CA LYS A 88 -8.91 1.97 15.10
C LYS A 88 -10.12 2.63 15.79
N ILE A 89 -11.29 2.05 15.62
CA ILE A 89 -12.43 2.36 16.49
C ILE A 89 -12.16 1.59 17.80
N TYR A 90 -12.06 2.35 18.89
CA TYR A 90 -11.75 1.89 20.25
C TYR A 90 -12.72 0.80 20.75
#